data_AF-A0A1G1JXI0-F1
#
_entry.id   AF-A0A1G1JXI0-F1
#
_cell.length_a   1.000
_cell.length_b   1.000
_cell.length_c   1.000
_cell.angle_alpha   90.00
_cell.angle_beta   90.00
_cell.angle_gamma   90.00
#
_symmetry.space_group_name_H-M   'P 1'
#
loop_
_entity.id
_entity.type
_entity.pdbx_description
1 polymer ?
#
loop_
_entity_poly.entity_id
_entity_poly.type
_entity_poly.pdbx_seq_one_letter_code
_entity_poly.pdbx_strand_id
1 'polypeptide(L)'
;MKIAPRHLFLRLSLFLTFVFVGAFYLSADQNDLNVLIEKGQNLISQKEYPAGIAVLETVLAKEPENTKVLNALLNAYDQYSQQLLDQDRFDQAQMYIKKMDGTLQKIAVLPVIELSGTQDGIPKSRVEREVASAKAFLLNPKQEQKKDSDIISLNAGRELYNEAVQNFNKRQYEVAEDLLQESIQVDTSNPYAYELLGEIANLNHQLDEAEMYYRKAFSLNPSPKLREKFEKLTREKEIDQTQQQYSDEHFIIRYRRSESLEGSKIRDYLREAHRTISQDFGHYPKYKVPVVLYDREEYEKLMGSVPHWSGALYDGKIRIPVYETSSDITDQTTTVNLRKLIHHELTHAFVLDLSRIKCPVWLNEGLAQYEENKIQAINLNALTDAIRTKSLVTIDELMFEDISKTASTDKAFLFYLESFSLTSYLISHSRFYNMKELLIELGKGTTFLEAFEKAFGRTFKDFTSEWQLDLETRQHA
;
A
#
# COMPACT_ATOMS: atom_id res chain seq x y z
N MET A 1 38.18 -44.42 50.19
CA MET A 1 39.57 -44.26 49.69
C MET A 1 39.47 -43.46 48.40
N LYS A 2 39.79 -42.15 48.42
CA LYS A 2 41.09 -41.54 48.03
C LYS A 2 41.28 -41.62 46.50
N ILE A 3 41.42 -40.56 45.69
CA ILE A 3 41.97 -39.19 45.84
C ILE A 3 41.49 -38.33 44.63
N ALA A 4 41.26 -37.03 44.83
CA ALA A 4 41.15 -35.98 43.79
C ALA A 4 42.54 -35.34 43.54
N PRO A 5 42.82 -34.52 42.49
CA PRO A 5 42.30 -33.12 42.48
C PRO A 5 42.18 -32.36 41.13
N ARG A 6 41.35 -31.30 41.17
CA ARG A 6 41.50 -29.92 40.59
C ARG A 6 41.54 -29.78 39.04
N HIS A 7 40.75 -28.93 38.38
CA HIS A 7 40.47 -27.50 38.61
C HIS A 7 39.00 -27.17 38.25
N LEU A 8 38.18 -26.66 39.18
CA LEU A 8 37.90 -25.24 39.46
C LEU A 8 37.00 -24.53 38.42
N PHE A 9 35.71 -24.89 38.35
CA PHE A 9 34.66 -23.98 37.88
C PHE A 9 34.18 -23.14 39.06
N LEU A 10 34.73 -21.93 39.19
CA LEU A 10 34.29 -20.94 40.16
C LEU A 10 33.12 -20.15 39.54
N ARG A 11 31.96 -20.20 40.20
CA ARG A 11 30.97 -19.13 40.12
C ARG A 11 31.65 -17.83 40.56
N LEU A 12 31.59 -16.78 39.74
CA LEU A 12 31.72 -15.41 40.23
C LEU A 12 30.83 -14.49 39.40
N SER A 13 29.84 -13.93 40.08
CA SER A 13 29.12 -12.71 39.72
C SER A 13 30.11 -11.61 39.32
N LEU A 14 29.88 -10.88 38.23
CA LEU A 14 30.44 -9.55 38.07
C LEU A 14 29.57 -8.67 37.14
N PHE A 15 28.77 -7.83 37.80
CA PHE A 15 28.53 -6.43 37.49
C PHE A 15 28.11 -6.02 36.07
N LEU A 16 26.83 -5.63 35.99
CA LEU A 16 26.39 -4.42 35.28
C LEU A 16 27.48 -3.34 35.34
N THR A 17 28.18 -3.12 34.23
CA THR A 17 28.87 -1.86 33.99
C THR A 17 27.97 -1.03 33.10
N PHE A 18 27.01 -0.37 33.75
CA PHE A 18 26.57 0.95 33.31
C PHE A 18 27.84 1.78 33.19
N VAL A 19 28.31 2.03 31.97
CA VAL A 19 29.24 3.14 31.75
C VAL A 19 28.38 4.40 31.83
N PHE A 20 28.15 4.82 33.06
CA PHE A 20 27.82 6.18 33.40
C PHE A 20 29.03 7.01 32.96
N VAL A 21 28.98 7.58 31.74
CA VAL A 21 29.90 8.67 31.40
C VAL A 21 29.39 9.87 32.19
N GLY A 22 29.81 9.92 33.45
CA GLY A 22 29.68 11.09 34.29
C GLY A 22 30.30 12.28 33.57
N ALA A 23 29.62 13.41 33.67
CA ALA A 23 30.06 14.70 33.18
C ALA A 23 31.42 15.06 33.78
N PHE A 24 32.49 14.69 33.07
CA PHE A 24 33.76 15.39 33.17
C PHE A 24 33.71 16.52 32.16
N TYR A 25 33.38 17.71 32.66
CA TYR A 25 33.75 18.98 32.01
C TYR A 25 35.28 19.11 32.07
N LEU A 26 35.98 18.35 31.24
CA LEU A 26 37.30 18.74 30.75
C LEU A 26 37.05 19.55 29.49
N SER A 27 37.58 20.77 29.44
CA SER A 27 37.78 21.48 28.18
C SER A 27 38.65 20.59 27.29
N ALA A 28 38.03 19.88 26.35
CA ALA A 28 38.77 19.20 25.30
C ALA A 28 39.48 20.29 24.50
N ASP A 29 40.79 20.15 24.31
CA ASP A 29 41.55 21.07 23.49
C ASP A 29 40.97 21.03 22.06
N GLN A 30 40.95 22.16 21.36
CA GLN A 30 40.34 22.24 20.03
C GLN A 30 41.05 21.30 19.02
N ASN A 31 42.29 20.93 19.32
CA ASN A 31 43.04 19.87 18.65
C ASN A 31 42.41 18.47 18.82
N ASP A 32 41.89 18.11 19.99
CA ASP A 32 41.28 16.79 20.22
C ASP A 32 39.96 16.62 19.46
N LEU A 33 39.19 17.70 19.31
CA LEU A 33 37.93 17.68 18.55
C LEU A 33 38.19 17.52 17.04
N ASN A 34 39.16 18.23 16.48
CA ASN A 34 39.51 18.09 15.06
C ASN A 34 39.98 16.66 14.72
N VAL A 35 40.76 16.02 15.59
CA VAL A 35 41.17 14.61 15.44
C VAL A 35 39.97 13.67 15.41
N LEU A 36 38.96 13.92 16.24
CA LEU A 36 37.72 13.13 16.24
C LEU A 36 36.88 13.35 14.97
N ILE A 37 36.84 14.58 14.44
CA ILE A 37 36.14 14.88 13.17
C ILE A 37 36.79 14.11 12.02
N GLU A 38 38.12 14.19 11.90
CA GLU A 38 38.87 13.48 10.85
C GLU A 38 38.71 11.96 10.98
N LYS A 39 38.81 11.42 12.20
CA LYS A 39 38.57 10.00 12.47
C LYS A 39 37.16 9.57 12.08
N GLY A 40 36.15 10.37 12.44
CA GLY A 40 34.75 10.11 12.08
C GLY A 40 34.55 10.06 10.57
N GLN A 41 35.06 11.06 9.85
CA GLN A 41 34.98 11.12 8.39
C GLN A 41 35.73 9.98 7.70
N ASN A 42 36.89 9.58 8.21
CA ASN A 42 37.64 8.45 7.69
C ASN A 42 36.84 7.13 7.83
N LEU A 43 36.22 6.88 8.98
CA LEU A 43 35.33 5.74 9.18
C LEU A 43 34.15 5.74 8.20
N ILE A 44 33.53 6.89 7.95
CA ILE A 44 32.47 7.02 6.93
C ILE A 44 33.00 6.68 5.53
N SER A 45 34.19 7.17 5.16
CA SER A 45 34.80 6.87 3.86
C SER A 45 35.10 5.38 3.65
N GLN A 46 35.33 4.65 4.75
CA GLN A 46 35.52 3.19 4.77
C GLN A 46 34.20 2.40 4.82
N LYS A 47 33.04 3.09 4.71
CA LYS A 47 31.69 2.53 4.87
C LYS A 47 31.39 1.95 6.26
N GLU A 48 32.19 2.30 7.28
CA GLU A 48 31.93 1.97 8.67
C GLU A 48 30.95 2.99 9.30
N TYR A 49 29.77 3.13 8.69
CA TYR A 49 28.82 4.19 9.02
C TYR A 49 28.44 4.25 10.51
N PRO A 50 28.10 3.14 11.21
CA PRO A 50 27.76 3.20 12.63
C PRO A 50 28.87 3.77 13.50
N ALA A 51 30.12 3.38 13.25
CA ALA A 51 31.28 3.83 14.01
C ALA A 51 31.60 5.31 13.71
N GLY A 52 31.61 5.70 12.42
CA GLY A 52 31.84 7.09 12.02
C GLY A 52 30.75 8.04 12.52
N ILE A 53 29.48 7.64 12.42
CA ILE A 53 28.34 8.39 12.96
C ILE A 53 28.49 8.56 14.47
N ALA A 54 28.78 7.48 15.22
CA ALA A 54 28.91 7.55 16.67
C ALA A 54 30.02 8.52 17.08
N VAL A 55 31.18 8.48 16.41
CA VAL A 55 32.29 9.42 16.65
C VAL A 55 31.85 10.86 16.39
N LEU A 56 31.21 11.14 15.25
CA LEU A 56 30.74 12.48 14.90
C LEU A 56 29.63 12.98 15.84
N GLU A 57 28.71 12.12 16.28
CA GLU A 57 27.69 12.44 17.29
C GLU A 57 28.33 12.84 18.63
N THR A 58 29.47 12.24 19.01
CA THR A 58 30.20 12.65 20.23
C THR A 58 30.81 14.05 20.13
N VAL A 59 31.24 14.46 18.93
CA VAL A 59 31.72 15.82 18.68
C VAL A 59 30.54 16.79 18.73
N LEU A 60 29.41 16.43 18.11
CA LEU A 60 28.20 17.27 18.11
C LEU A 60 27.59 17.44 19.51
N ALA A 61 27.78 16.48 20.42
CA ALA A 61 27.36 16.60 21.82
C ALA A 61 28.14 17.70 22.58
N LYS A 62 29.37 18.00 22.14
CA LYS A 62 30.24 19.05 22.72
C LYS A 62 30.14 20.38 21.99
N GLU A 63 30.01 20.34 20.66
CA GLU A 63 29.81 21.51 19.80
C GLU A 63 28.52 21.35 18.97
N PRO A 64 27.34 21.65 19.54
CA PRO A 64 26.05 21.41 18.88
C PRO A 64 25.83 22.17 17.57
N GLU A 65 26.57 23.26 17.39
CA GLU A 65 26.49 24.16 16.24
C GLU A 65 27.61 23.93 15.22
N ASN A 66 28.44 22.89 15.38
CA ASN A 66 29.56 22.62 14.46
C ASN A 66 29.04 22.19 13.08
N THR A 67 29.05 23.13 12.13
CA THR A 67 28.51 22.95 10.78
C THR A 67 29.24 21.88 9.97
N LYS A 68 30.54 21.68 10.18
CA LYS A 68 31.32 20.62 9.51
C LYS A 68 30.85 19.23 9.94
N VAL A 69 30.59 19.05 11.24
CA VAL A 69 30.10 17.79 11.80
C VAL A 69 28.65 17.54 11.42
N LEU A 70 27.80 18.57 11.48
CA LEU A 70 26.40 18.49 11.05
C LEU A 70 26.30 18.04 9.59
N ASN A 71 27.09 18.63 8.67
CA ASN A 71 27.12 18.23 7.26
C ASN A 71 27.68 16.81 7.05
N ALA A 72 28.75 16.45 7.77
CA ALA A 72 29.30 15.10 7.71
C ALA A 72 28.29 14.05 8.19
N LEU A 73 27.53 14.35 9.24
CA LEU A 73 26.44 13.50 9.72
C LEU A 73 25.28 13.41 8.75
N LEU A 74 24.89 14.50 8.08
CA LEU A 74 23.86 14.45 7.03
C LEU A 74 24.25 13.48 5.91
N ASN A 75 25.47 13.61 5.39
CA ASN A 75 25.98 12.71 4.36
C ASN A 75 26.07 11.26 4.85
N ALA A 76 26.54 11.05 6.08
CA ALA A 76 26.62 9.72 6.66
C ALA A 76 25.24 9.09 6.89
N TYR A 77 24.25 9.84 7.35
CA TYR A 77 22.88 9.37 7.53
C TYR A 77 22.22 9.04 6.20
N ASP A 78 22.38 9.89 5.19
CA ASP A 78 21.86 9.64 3.84
C ASP A 78 22.46 8.35 3.26
N GLN A 79 23.79 8.28 3.15
CA GLN A 79 24.48 7.11 2.60
C GLN A 79 24.20 5.82 3.37
N TYR A 80 24.17 5.89 4.71
CA TYR A 80 23.91 4.70 5.51
C TYR A 80 22.45 4.27 5.42
N SER A 81 21.50 5.22 5.39
CA SER A 81 20.10 4.90 5.21
C SER A 81 19.87 4.20 3.86
N GLN A 82 20.51 4.66 2.78
CA GLN A 82 20.47 3.97 1.47
C GLN A 82 21.05 2.56 1.55
N GLN A 83 22.22 2.39 2.17
CA GLN A 83 22.79 1.04 2.36
C GLN A 83 21.88 0.13 3.19
N LEU A 84 21.19 0.67 4.18
CA LEU A 84 20.23 -0.09 4.98
C LEU A 84 18.97 -0.44 4.18
N LEU A 85 18.53 0.43 3.26
CA LEU A 85 17.46 0.13 2.31
C LEU A 85 17.86 -0.98 1.34
N ASP A 86 19.09 -0.97 0.83
CA ASP A 86 19.63 -2.03 -0.04
C ASP A 86 19.73 -3.39 0.68
N GLN A 87 19.78 -3.38 2.01
CA GLN A 87 19.84 -4.56 2.87
C GLN A 87 18.50 -4.94 3.49
N ASP A 88 17.40 -4.30 3.06
CA ASP A 88 16.05 -4.52 3.59
C ASP A 88 15.90 -4.23 5.11
N ARG A 89 16.76 -3.38 5.68
CA ARG A 89 16.77 -3.00 7.11
C ARG A 89 16.00 -1.71 7.36
N PHE A 90 14.71 -1.72 7.02
CA PHE A 90 13.85 -0.52 6.97
C PHE A 90 13.70 0.24 8.29
N ASP A 91 13.60 -0.44 9.45
CA ASP A 91 13.50 0.25 10.74
C ASP A 91 14.74 1.07 11.05
N GLN A 92 15.90 0.53 10.69
CA GLN A 92 17.16 1.21 10.87
C GLN A 92 17.30 2.34 9.88
N ALA A 93 16.95 2.12 8.60
CA ALA A 93 16.92 3.16 7.59
C ALA A 93 16.02 4.33 8.03
N GLN A 94 14.81 4.06 8.51
CA GLN A 94 13.88 5.05 9.02
C GLN A 94 14.42 5.80 10.24
N MET A 95 15.12 5.12 11.15
CA MET A 95 15.79 5.76 12.28
C MET A 95 16.82 6.78 11.79
N TYR A 96 17.66 6.42 10.82
CA TYR A 96 18.69 7.32 10.30
C TYR A 96 18.11 8.44 9.43
N ILE A 97 17.03 8.20 8.69
CA ILE A 97 16.27 9.27 7.99
C ILE A 97 15.69 10.26 9.00
N LYS A 98 15.11 9.78 10.11
CA LYS A 98 14.62 10.65 11.18
C LYS A 98 15.75 11.45 11.86
N LYS A 99 16.93 10.85 12.03
CA LYS A 99 18.12 11.55 12.52
C LYS A 99 18.56 12.64 11.54
N MET A 100 18.53 12.35 10.24
CA MET A 100 18.82 13.30 9.18
C MET A 100 17.86 14.50 9.22
N ASP A 101 16.54 14.27 9.33
CA ASP A 101 15.53 15.32 9.46
C ASP A 101 15.78 16.19 10.70
N GLY A 102 16.09 15.56 11.84
CA GLY A 102 16.43 16.28 13.07
C GLY A 102 17.69 17.14 12.94
N THR A 103 18.71 16.67 12.22
CA THR A 103 19.93 17.43 11.93
C THR A 103 19.65 18.61 10.99
N LEU A 104 18.78 18.43 9.99
CA LEU A 104 18.36 19.51 9.08
C LEU A 104 17.61 20.63 9.82
N GLN A 105 16.71 20.28 10.74
CA GLN A 105 16.02 21.26 11.59
C GLN A 105 17.01 22.08 12.44
N LYS A 106 18.07 21.45 12.96
CA LYS A 106 19.13 22.16 13.69
C LYS A 106 19.89 23.14 12.80
N ILE A 107 20.30 22.72 11.60
CA ILE A 107 21.01 23.59 10.64
C ILE A 107 20.13 24.78 10.20
N ALA A 108 18.81 24.57 10.07
CA ALA A 108 17.90 25.62 9.65
C ALA A 108 17.91 26.84 10.58
N VAL A 109 18.05 26.61 11.90
CA VAL A 109 17.99 27.66 12.93
C VAL A 109 19.34 28.29 13.31
N LEU A 110 20.46 27.81 12.74
CA LEU A 110 21.79 28.40 13.02
C LEU A 110 21.96 29.79 12.38
N PRO A 111 22.56 30.77 13.10
CA PRO A 111 22.83 32.10 12.57
C PRO A 111 23.84 32.03 11.41
N VAL A 112 23.56 32.78 10.33
CA VAL A 112 24.39 32.80 9.12
C VAL A 112 25.65 33.63 9.37
N ILE A 113 26.68 33.04 9.95
CA ILE A 113 28.03 33.63 10.00
C ILE A 113 29.03 32.57 9.51
N GLU A 114 29.65 32.89 8.37
CA GLU A 114 30.75 32.21 7.66
C GLU A 114 30.53 30.80 7.10
N LEU A 115 29.72 30.71 6.04
CA LEU A 115 29.88 29.72 4.96
C LEU A 115 30.53 30.35 3.72
N SER A 116 31.51 31.24 3.91
CA SER A 116 32.36 31.77 2.85
C SER A 116 33.74 31.14 2.91
N GLY A 117 33.85 29.96 2.31
CA GLY A 117 35.10 29.26 2.08
C GLY A 117 34.90 28.32 0.91
N THR A 118 35.21 28.81 -0.29
CA THR A 118 35.24 28.04 -1.54
C THR A 118 36.10 26.78 -1.37
N GLN A 119 35.50 25.60 -1.56
CA GLN A 119 36.11 24.49 -2.29
C GLN A 119 35.02 23.55 -2.81
N ASP A 120 35.22 23.15 -4.06
CA ASP A 120 34.40 22.29 -4.89
C ASP A 120 34.09 20.93 -4.24
N GLY A 121 32.91 20.37 -4.59
CA GLY A 121 32.70 18.91 -4.56
C GLY A 121 31.87 18.30 -3.43
N ILE A 122 30.79 18.93 -2.96
CA ILE A 122 29.87 18.30 -2.00
C ILE A 122 28.58 17.83 -2.71
N PRO A 123 28.18 16.54 -2.64
CA PRO A 123 26.85 16.12 -3.08
C PRO A 123 25.82 16.75 -2.15
N LYS A 124 24.99 17.67 -2.68
CA LYS A 124 23.91 18.30 -1.91
C LYS A 124 22.80 17.27 -1.69
N SER A 125 22.50 16.95 -0.43
CA SER A 125 21.35 16.10 -0.11
C SER A 125 20.05 16.74 -0.65
N ARG A 126 19.01 15.94 -0.90
CA ARG A 126 17.71 16.43 -1.41
C ARG A 126 17.17 17.58 -0.56
N VAL A 127 17.28 17.45 0.76
CA VAL A 127 16.76 18.45 1.70
C VAL A 127 17.69 19.66 1.81
N GLU A 128 19.01 19.50 1.66
CA GLU A 128 19.92 20.65 1.54
C GLU A 128 19.67 21.46 0.26
N ARG A 129 19.27 20.82 -0.85
CA ARG A 129 18.86 21.53 -2.06
C ARG A 129 17.62 22.39 -1.80
N GLU A 130 16.60 21.83 -1.15
CA GLU A 130 15.36 22.55 -0.83
C GLU A 130 15.60 23.67 0.20
N VAL A 131 16.33 23.41 1.28
CA VAL A 131 16.64 24.38 2.34
C VAL A 131 17.61 25.47 1.88
N ALA A 132 18.65 25.14 1.10
CA ALA A 132 19.55 26.13 0.51
C ALA A 132 18.85 26.97 -0.56
N SER A 133 17.90 26.39 -1.32
CA SER A 133 17.08 27.16 -2.28
C SER A 133 16.11 28.14 -1.59
N ALA A 134 15.60 27.77 -0.41
CA ALA A 134 14.77 28.62 0.43
C ALA A 134 15.59 29.73 1.14
N LYS A 135 16.82 29.44 1.58
CA LYS A 135 17.75 30.43 2.20
C LYS A 135 18.37 31.38 1.16
N ALA A 136 18.70 30.92 -0.05
CA ALA A 136 19.26 31.76 -1.12
C ALA A 136 18.26 32.78 -1.69
N PHE A 137 16.95 32.46 -1.67
CA PHE A 137 15.85 33.35 -2.03
C PHE A 137 15.79 34.65 -1.21
N LEU A 138 16.27 34.61 0.04
CA LEU A 138 16.25 35.75 0.95
C LEU A 138 17.44 36.71 0.77
N LEU A 139 18.47 36.33 -0.01
CA LEU A 139 19.78 37.00 0.02
C LEU A 139 20.31 37.50 -1.34
N ASN A 140 19.71 37.16 -2.49
CA ASN A 140 20.22 37.69 -3.78
C ASN A 140 19.20 37.70 -4.95
N PRO A 141 18.87 38.85 -5.57
CA PRO A 141 17.88 38.95 -6.66
C PRO A 141 18.35 38.42 -8.02
N LYS A 142 19.63 38.07 -8.20
CA LYS A 142 20.18 37.67 -9.52
C LYS A 142 19.97 36.19 -9.89
N GLN A 143 19.26 35.41 -9.06
CA GLN A 143 18.94 33.99 -9.32
C GLN A 143 17.59 33.76 -10.04
N GLU A 144 16.89 34.80 -10.48
CA GLU A 144 15.56 34.73 -11.09
C GLU A 144 15.49 33.77 -12.31
N GLN A 145 16.47 33.79 -13.22
CA GLN A 145 16.37 33.04 -14.48
C GLN A 145 16.53 31.50 -14.36
N LYS A 146 17.28 31.00 -13.38
CA LYS A 146 17.47 29.55 -13.17
C LYS A 146 16.37 28.95 -12.28
N LYS A 147 15.76 29.79 -11.44
CA LYS A 147 14.67 29.41 -10.55
C LYS A 147 13.33 29.35 -11.29
N ASP A 148 13.11 30.22 -12.28
CA ASP A 148 11.95 30.09 -13.16
C ASP A 148 11.99 28.78 -13.93
N SER A 149 13.14 28.38 -14.51
CA SER A 149 13.24 27.10 -15.21
C SER A 149 13.03 25.89 -14.30
N ASP A 150 13.59 25.90 -13.09
CA ASP A 150 13.46 24.78 -12.14
C ASP A 150 12.04 24.71 -11.54
N ILE A 151 11.40 25.85 -11.23
CA ILE A 151 9.99 25.90 -10.76
C ILE A 151 9.02 25.53 -11.88
N ILE A 152 9.24 26.02 -13.11
CA ILE A 152 8.44 25.66 -14.28
C ILE A 152 8.56 24.16 -14.55
N SER A 153 9.77 23.60 -14.46
CA SER A 153 10.00 22.16 -14.59
C SER A 153 9.25 21.37 -13.51
N LEU A 154 9.39 21.75 -12.23
CA LEU A 154 8.67 21.08 -11.13
C LEU A 154 7.15 21.18 -11.27
N ASN A 155 6.62 22.32 -11.73
CA ASN A 155 5.18 22.47 -12.00
C ASN A 155 4.74 21.58 -13.17
N ALA A 156 5.52 21.51 -14.25
CA ALA A 156 5.26 20.61 -15.36
C ALA A 156 5.28 19.13 -14.92
N GLY A 157 6.26 18.74 -14.09
CA GLY A 157 6.31 17.38 -13.51
C GLY A 157 5.06 17.06 -12.68
N ARG A 158 4.55 18.03 -11.92
CA ARG A 158 3.30 17.86 -11.14
C ARG A 158 2.06 17.79 -12.01
N GLU A 159 2.00 18.56 -13.09
CA GLU A 159 0.90 18.51 -14.06
C GLU A 159 0.84 17.13 -14.73
N LEU A 160 1.99 16.63 -15.21
CA LEU A 160 2.12 15.28 -15.76
C LEU A 160 1.69 14.21 -14.75
N TYR A 161 2.12 14.33 -13.49
CA TYR A 161 1.69 13.42 -12.42
C TYR A 161 0.16 13.47 -12.21
N ASN A 162 -0.44 14.66 -12.15
CA ASN A 162 -1.87 14.81 -11.96
C ASN A 162 -2.67 14.21 -13.13
N GLU A 163 -2.19 14.39 -14.36
CA GLU A 163 -2.78 13.78 -15.55
C GLU A 163 -2.62 12.26 -15.53
N ALA A 164 -1.46 11.75 -15.12
CA ALA A 164 -1.23 10.33 -14.95
C ALA A 164 -2.19 9.71 -13.92
N VAL A 165 -2.43 10.37 -12.79
CA VAL A 165 -3.42 9.93 -11.79
C VAL A 165 -4.81 9.83 -12.41
N GLN A 166 -5.20 10.77 -13.28
CA GLN A 166 -6.50 10.69 -13.97
C GLN A 166 -6.56 9.49 -14.91
N ASN A 167 -5.50 9.24 -15.69
CA ASN A 167 -5.43 8.10 -16.59
C ASN A 167 -5.37 6.76 -15.83
N PHE A 168 -4.64 6.70 -14.71
CA PHE A 168 -4.60 5.56 -13.81
C PHE A 168 -5.99 5.22 -13.28
N ASN A 169 -6.75 6.22 -12.83
CA ASN A 169 -8.13 6.03 -12.37
C ASN A 169 -9.05 5.51 -13.49
N LYS A 170 -8.80 5.94 -14.75
CA LYS A 170 -9.47 5.42 -15.95
C LYS A 170 -8.96 4.05 -16.42
N ARG A 171 -8.02 3.43 -15.68
CA ARG A 171 -7.30 2.18 -16.05
C ARG A 171 -6.55 2.26 -17.36
N GLN A 172 -6.19 3.45 -17.81
CA GLN A 172 -5.32 3.68 -18.95
C GLN A 172 -3.86 3.61 -18.46
N TYR A 173 -3.46 2.43 -17.99
CA TYR A 173 -2.18 2.26 -17.29
C TYR A 173 -0.96 2.55 -18.16
N GLU A 174 -1.01 2.19 -19.44
CA GLU A 174 0.06 2.52 -20.42
C GLU A 174 0.25 4.04 -20.53
N VAL A 175 -0.83 4.79 -20.76
CA VAL A 175 -0.78 6.26 -20.83
C VAL A 175 -0.34 6.88 -19.49
N ALA A 176 -0.82 6.33 -18.37
CA ALA A 176 -0.43 6.80 -17.05
C ALA A 176 1.05 6.55 -16.77
N GLU A 177 1.59 5.40 -17.19
CA GLU A 177 2.98 5.04 -17.07
C GLU A 177 3.87 6.00 -17.87
N ASP A 178 3.55 6.24 -19.15
CA ASP A 178 4.29 7.17 -20.01
C ASP A 178 4.36 8.57 -19.37
N LEU A 179 3.22 9.10 -18.92
CA LEU A 179 3.14 10.40 -18.25
C LEU A 179 3.94 10.44 -16.94
N LEU A 180 3.97 9.33 -16.19
CA LEU A 180 4.76 9.24 -14.95
C LEU A 180 6.25 9.15 -15.25
N GLN A 181 6.65 8.41 -16.28
CA GLN A 181 8.04 8.33 -16.72
C GLN A 181 8.54 9.72 -17.14
N GLU A 182 7.74 10.50 -17.86
CA GLU A 182 8.03 11.91 -18.16
C GLU A 182 8.05 12.76 -16.87
N SER A 183 7.08 12.57 -15.97
CA SER A 183 7.00 13.31 -14.70
C SER A 183 8.27 13.14 -13.86
N ILE A 184 8.79 11.91 -13.70
CA ILE A 184 9.99 11.64 -12.90
C ILE A 184 11.29 12.12 -13.57
N GLN A 185 11.31 12.34 -14.89
CA GLN A 185 12.45 12.97 -15.57
C GLN A 185 12.57 14.45 -15.20
N VAL A 186 11.42 15.10 -14.98
CA VAL A 186 11.34 16.54 -14.69
C VAL A 186 11.32 16.82 -13.17
N ASP A 187 10.59 16.01 -12.39
CA ASP A 187 10.55 16.02 -10.93
C ASP A 187 11.02 14.68 -10.34
N THR A 188 12.34 14.49 -10.34
CA THR A 188 13.03 13.32 -9.75
C THR A 188 12.80 13.14 -8.24
N SER A 189 12.13 14.09 -7.59
CA SER A 189 11.93 14.12 -6.15
C SER A 189 10.51 13.73 -5.73
N ASN A 190 9.58 13.56 -6.67
CA ASN A 190 8.18 13.24 -6.36
C ASN A 190 8.01 11.78 -5.89
N PRO A 191 7.84 11.50 -4.58
CA PRO A 191 7.69 10.14 -4.09
C PRO A 191 6.40 9.47 -4.61
N TYR A 192 5.36 10.26 -4.86
CA TYR A 192 4.05 9.75 -5.28
C TYR A 192 4.06 9.28 -6.74
N ALA A 193 4.86 9.92 -7.60
CA ALA A 193 5.04 9.46 -8.97
C ALA A 193 5.73 8.09 -9.02
N TYR A 194 6.79 7.91 -8.23
CA TYR A 194 7.44 6.60 -8.09
C TYR A 194 6.52 5.56 -7.44
N GLU A 195 5.74 5.94 -6.42
CA GLU A 195 4.77 5.01 -5.82
C GLU A 195 3.75 4.54 -6.86
N LEU A 196 3.20 5.45 -7.67
CA LEU A 196 2.20 5.12 -8.69
C LEU A 196 2.79 4.30 -9.85
N LEU A 197 4.05 4.55 -10.25
CA LEU A 197 4.78 3.68 -11.18
C LEU A 197 4.95 2.26 -10.61
N GLY A 198 5.27 2.15 -9.32
CA GLY A 198 5.34 0.87 -8.62
C GLY A 198 4.01 0.12 -8.61
N GLU A 199 2.90 0.84 -8.41
CA GLU A 199 1.55 0.26 -8.49
C GLU A 199 1.22 -0.25 -9.90
N ILE A 200 1.49 0.55 -10.93
CA ILE A 200 1.26 0.15 -12.33
C ILE A 200 2.10 -1.07 -12.68
N ALA A 201 3.40 -1.05 -12.38
CA ALA A 201 4.30 -2.17 -12.61
C ALA A 201 3.82 -3.42 -11.86
N ASN A 202 3.36 -3.29 -10.61
CA ASN A 202 2.81 -4.41 -9.85
C ASN A 202 1.53 -4.97 -10.50
N LEU A 203 0.60 -4.12 -10.95
CA LEU A 203 -0.62 -4.53 -11.64
C LEU A 203 -0.33 -5.25 -12.97
N ASN A 204 0.70 -4.79 -13.70
CA ASN A 204 1.21 -5.42 -14.91
C ASN A 204 2.08 -6.65 -14.64
N HIS A 205 2.27 -7.01 -13.36
CA HIS A 205 3.09 -8.13 -12.91
C HIS A 205 4.59 -8.00 -13.26
N GLN A 206 5.07 -6.77 -13.44
CA GLN A 206 6.49 -6.42 -13.57
C GLN A 206 7.09 -6.27 -12.16
N LEU A 207 7.22 -7.38 -11.43
CA LEU A 207 7.54 -7.36 -10.00
C LEU A 207 8.91 -6.70 -9.70
N ASP A 208 9.92 -6.89 -10.56
CA ASP A 208 11.25 -6.27 -10.41
C ASP A 208 11.20 -4.74 -10.56
N GLU A 209 10.47 -4.24 -11.55
CA GLU A 209 10.29 -2.80 -11.75
C GLU A 209 9.46 -2.18 -10.62
N ALA A 210 8.40 -2.86 -10.19
CA ALA A 210 7.61 -2.45 -9.04
C ALA A 210 8.47 -2.32 -7.77
N GLU A 211 9.38 -3.27 -7.55
CA GLU A 211 10.29 -3.27 -6.41
C GLU A 211 11.23 -2.06 -6.46
N MET A 212 11.85 -1.81 -7.63
CA MET A 212 12.71 -0.66 -7.87
C MET A 212 11.97 0.66 -7.56
N TYR A 213 10.75 0.82 -8.07
CA TYR A 213 9.95 2.02 -7.88
C TYR A 213 9.50 2.21 -6.43
N TYR A 214 9.04 1.16 -5.74
CA TYR A 214 8.68 1.25 -4.32
C TYR A 214 9.89 1.56 -3.44
N ARG A 215 11.07 0.98 -3.70
CA ARG A 215 12.31 1.34 -3.01
C ARG A 215 12.64 2.81 -3.20
N LYS A 216 12.52 3.31 -4.43
CA LYS A 216 12.74 4.73 -4.74
C LYS A 216 11.75 5.64 -4.02
N ALA A 217 10.46 5.33 -4.09
CA ALA A 217 9.42 6.07 -3.37
C ALA A 217 9.67 6.07 -1.84
N PHE A 218 10.08 4.94 -1.27
CA PHE A 218 10.35 4.82 0.16
C PHE A 218 11.58 5.61 0.58
N SER A 219 12.63 5.63 -0.25
CA SER A 219 13.81 6.47 -0.03
C SER A 219 13.48 7.98 -0.01
N LEU A 220 12.43 8.38 -0.74
CA LEU A 220 12.00 9.77 -0.86
C LEU A 220 10.97 10.17 0.21
N ASN A 221 10.09 9.26 0.62
CA ASN A 221 9.10 9.49 1.67
C ASN A 221 8.73 8.16 2.37
N PRO A 222 9.46 7.78 3.43
CA PRO A 222 9.19 6.55 4.17
C PRO A 222 7.80 6.58 4.81
N SER A 223 6.97 5.57 4.54
CA SER A 223 5.68 5.42 5.21
C SER A 223 5.37 3.96 5.55
N PRO A 224 4.60 3.69 6.62
CA PRO A 224 4.18 2.33 6.95
C PRO A 224 3.39 1.64 5.82
N LYS A 225 2.54 2.39 5.12
CA LYS A 225 1.77 1.86 3.98
C LYS A 225 2.67 1.39 2.83
N LEU A 226 3.68 2.19 2.50
CA LEU A 226 4.61 1.85 1.43
C LEU A 226 5.52 0.67 1.82
N ARG A 227 5.88 0.56 3.10
CA ARG A 227 6.56 -0.62 3.63
C ARG A 227 5.69 -1.88 3.44
N GLU A 228 4.42 -1.82 3.81
CA GLU A 228 3.50 -2.95 3.67
C GLU A 228 3.36 -3.40 2.20
N LYS A 229 3.23 -2.44 1.27
CA LYS A 229 3.21 -2.71 -0.19
C LYS A 229 4.48 -3.43 -0.64
N PHE A 230 5.65 -2.95 -0.22
CA PHE A 230 6.93 -3.55 -0.54
C PHE A 230 7.07 -4.96 0.05
N GLU A 231 6.77 -5.15 1.34
CA GLU A 231 6.84 -6.47 1.99
C GLU A 231 5.92 -7.49 1.31
N LYS A 232 4.70 -7.06 0.93
CA LYS A 232 3.78 -7.87 0.16
C LYS A 232 4.34 -8.23 -1.22
N LEU A 233 4.92 -7.26 -1.94
CA LEU A 233 5.56 -7.49 -3.24
C LEU A 233 6.72 -8.49 -3.15
N THR A 234 7.57 -8.39 -2.13
CA THR A 234 8.68 -9.32 -1.91
C THR A 234 8.18 -10.74 -1.69
N ARG A 235 7.13 -10.92 -0.86
CA ARG A 235 6.47 -12.23 -0.69
C ARG A 235 5.89 -12.76 -2.00
N GLU A 236 5.25 -11.89 -2.79
CA GLU A 236 4.69 -12.26 -4.09
C GLU A 236 5.78 -12.69 -5.09
N LYS A 237 6.92 -12.01 -5.10
CA LYS A 237 8.07 -12.34 -5.95
C LYS A 237 8.69 -13.70 -5.64
N GLU A 238 8.75 -14.07 -4.35
CA GLU A 238 9.19 -15.42 -3.95
C GLU A 238 8.24 -16.51 -4.49
N ILE A 239 6.94 -16.27 -4.45
CA ILE A 239 5.92 -17.21 -4.93
C ILE A 239 5.98 -17.32 -6.47
N ASP A 240 6.07 -16.19 -7.18
CA ASP A 240 6.03 -16.13 -8.65
C ASP A 240 7.12 -16.98 -9.32
N GLN A 241 8.30 -17.15 -8.69
CA GLN A 241 9.39 -18.00 -9.20
C GLN A 241 8.98 -19.46 -9.44
N THR A 242 7.97 -19.92 -8.69
CA THR A 242 7.45 -21.30 -8.75
C THR A 242 6.21 -21.44 -9.63
N GLN A 243 5.74 -20.35 -10.23
CA GLN A 243 4.52 -20.32 -11.01
C GLN A 243 4.79 -20.47 -12.53
N GLN A 244 3.71 -20.78 -13.24
CA GLN A 244 3.54 -20.76 -14.68
C GLN A 244 2.46 -19.74 -15.02
N GLN A 245 2.56 -19.13 -16.20
CA GLN A 245 1.58 -18.17 -16.71
C GLN A 245 0.80 -18.78 -17.88
N TYR A 246 -0.51 -18.60 -17.85
CA TYR A 246 -1.42 -18.78 -18.98
C TYR A 246 -2.16 -17.46 -19.22
N SER A 247 -2.48 -17.14 -20.48
CA SER A 247 -3.30 -15.96 -20.79
C SER A 247 -4.27 -16.26 -21.92
N ASP A 248 -5.46 -15.69 -21.83
CA ASP A 248 -6.46 -15.66 -22.89
C ASP A 248 -6.97 -14.23 -23.14
N GLU A 249 -8.13 -14.07 -23.77
CA GLU A 249 -8.72 -12.76 -24.09
C GLU A 249 -9.05 -11.92 -22.85
N HIS A 250 -9.47 -12.54 -21.75
CA HIS A 250 -10.00 -11.83 -20.57
C HIS A 250 -9.10 -11.95 -19.34
N PHE A 251 -8.21 -12.95 -19.28
CA PHE A 251 -7.45 -13.26 -18.08
C PHE A 251 -5.95 -13.46 -18.34
N ILE A 252 -5.16 -13.15 -17.32
CA ILE A 252 -3.78 -13.61 -17.15
C ILE A 252 -3.77 -14.45 -15.87
N ILE A 253 -3.65 -15.77 -16.00
CA ILE A 253 -3.75 -16.71 -14.88
C ILE A 253 -2.35 -17.22 -14.53
N ARG A 254 -1.97 -17.10 -13.27
CA ARG A 254 -0.74 -17.66 -12.71
C ARG A 254 -1.04 -18.77 -11.72
N TYR A 255 -0.34 -19.90 -11.85
CA TYR A 255 -0.57 -21.12 -11.07
C TYR A 255 0.72 -21.95 -10.94
N ARG A 256 0.79 -22.90 -10.01
CA ARG A 256 2.02 -23.68 -9.77
C ARG A 256 2.31 -24.65 -10.93
N ARG A 257 3.59 -24.82 -11.28
CA ARG A 257 4.02 -25.64 -12.44
C ARG A 257 3.54 -27.09 -12.42
N SER A 258 3.30 -27.67 -11.24
CA SER A 258 2.87 -29.06 -11.05
C SER A 258 1.37 -29.30 -11.23
N GLU A 259 0.55 -28.24 -11.30
CA GLU A 259 -0.92 -28.29 -11.19
C GLU A 259 -1.63 -28.19 -12.56
N SER A 260 -1.03 -28.71 -13.65
CA SER A 260 -1.52 -28.49 -15.02
C SER A 260 -3.02 -28.79 -15.28
N LEU A 261 -3.66 -29.59 -14.44
CA LEU A 261 -5.10 -29.91 -14.49
C LEU A 261 -6.01 -28.83 -13.85
N GLU A 262 -5.51 -28.01 -12.92
CA GLU A 262 -6.31 -27.03 -12.16
C GLU A 262 -6.57 -25.74 -12.95
N GLY A 263 -5.54 -25.26 -13.67
CA GLY A 263 -5.63 -24.01 -14.44
C GLY A 263 -6.72 -24.05 -15.52
N SER A 264 -6.98 -25.21 -16.11
CA SER A 264 -8.02 -25.37 -17.14
C SER A 264 -9.45 -25.23 -16.59
N LYS A 265 -9.74 -25.83 -15.43
CA LYS A 265 -11.07 -25.74 -14.78
C LYS A 265 -11.33 -24.35 -14.23
N ILE A 266 -10.33 -23.74 -13.58
CA ILE A 266 -10.43 -22.38 -13.06
C ILE A 266 -10.69 -21.37 -14.18
N ARG A 267 -10.00 -21.53 -15.31
CA ARG A 267 -10.26 -20.73 -16.52
C ARG A 267 -11.72 -20.87 -16.96
N ASP A 268 -12.26 -22.07 -16.98
CA ASP A 268 -13.64 -22.29 -17.42
C ASP A 268 -14.65 -21.63 -16.46
N TYR A 269 -14.40 -21.68 -15.15
CA TYR A 269 -15.21 -20.96 -14.14
C TYR A 269 -15.08 -19.43 -14.25
N LEU A 270 -13.87 -18.92 -14.50
CA LEU A 270 -13.62 -17.49 -14.74
C LEU A 270 -14.36 -16.99 -15.99
N ARG A 271 -14.36 -17.77 -17.07
CA ARG A 271 -15.10 -17.44 -18.30
C ARG A 271 -16.60 -17.49 -18.10
N GLU A 272 -17.08 -18.47 -17.34
CA GLU A 272 -18.49 -18.54 -16.94
C GLU A 272 -18.89 -17.27 -16.17
N ALA A 273 -18.15 -16.93 -15.11
CA ALA A 273 -18.40 -15.75 -14.30
C ALA A 273 -18.33 -14.46 -15.14
N HIS A 274 -17.30 -14.32 -15.98
CA HIS A 274 -17.15 -13.16 -16.86
C HIS A 274 -18.37 -13.00 -17.77
N ARG A 275 -18.84 -14.09 -18.39
CA ARG A 275 -20.02 -14.07 -19.27
C ARG A 275 -21.28 -13.64 -18.51
N THR A 276 -21.53 -14.22 -17.34
CA THR A 276 -22.69 -13.90 -16.50
C THR A 276 -22.66 -12.42 -16.10
N ILE A 277 -21.58 -12.00 -15.43
CA ILE A 277 -21.43 -10.63 -14.92
C ILE A 277 -21.46 -9.61 -16.08
N SER A 278 -20.83 -9.90 -17.22
CA SER A 278 -20.88 -9.00 -18.38
C SER A 278 -22.30 -8.82 -18.93
N GLN A 279 -23.11 -9.89 -18.93
CA GLN A 279 -24.50 -9.84 -19.39
C GLN A 279 -25.35 -9.00 -18.44
N ASP A 280 -25.18 -9.19 -17.13
CA ASP A 280 -25.92 -8.45 -16.12
C ASP A 280 -25.57 -6.96 -16.14
N PHE A 281 -24.27 -6.62 -16.09
CA PHE A 281 -23.83 -5.22 -16.12
C PHE A 281 -23.92 -4.58 -17.50
N GLY A 282 -24.13 -5.36 -18.57
CA GLY A 282 -24.06 -4.89 -19.95
C GLY A 282 -22.72 -4.17 -20.24
N HIS A 283 -21.64 -4.66 -19.63
CA HIS A 283 -20.30 -4.07 -19.67
C HIS A 283 -19.28 -5.16 -19.94
N TYR A 284 -18.21 -4.83 -20.65
CA TYR A 284 -17.16 -5.77 -21.03
C TYR A 284 -15.81 -5.09 -20.78
N PRO A 285 -15.12 -5.41 -19.67
CA PRO A 285 -13.79 -4.90 -19.40
C PRO A 285 -12.87 -5.17 -20.60
N LYS A 286 -12.18 -4.12 -21.07
CA LYS A 286 -11.28 -4.20 -22.25
C LYS A 286 -9.85 -4.61 -21.88
N TYR A 287 -9.58 -4.77 -20.59
CA TYR A 287 -8.29 -5.20 -20.06
C TYR A 287 -8.39 -6.63 -19.55
N LYS A 288 -7.25 -7.31 -19.49
CA LYS A 288 -7.18 -8.66 -18.91
C LYS A 288 -7.10 -8.56 -17.39
N VAL A 289 -7.91 -9.33 -16.68
CA VAL A 289 -7.87 -9.40 -15.22
C VAL A 289 -6.76 -10.38 -14.80
N PRO A 290 -5.76 -9.94 -14.01
CA PRO A 290 -4.77 -10.86 -13.45
C PRO A 290 -5.43 -11.76 -12.39
N VAL A 291 -5.17 -13.05 -12.47
CA VAL A 291 -5.62 -14.06 -11.51
C VAL A 291 -4.40 -14.83 -11.03
N VAL A 292 -4.20 -14.89 -9.72
CA VAL A 292 -3.08 -15.62 -9.13
C VAL A 292 -3.63 -16.67 -8.17
N LEU A 293 -3.23 -17.91 -8.40
CA LEU A 293 -3.57 -19.05 -7.57
C LEU A 293 -2.47 -19.28 -6.55
N TYR A 294 -2.88 -19.46 -5.30
CA TYR A 294 -1.98 -19.71 -4.18
C TYR A 294 -2.38 -21.01 -3.51
N ASP A 295 -1.42 -21.78 -3.01
CA ASP A 295 -1.78 -22.76 -1.99
C ASP A 295 -2.15 -22.05 -0.67
N ARG A 296 -2.61 -22.84 0.31
CA ARG A 296 -3.03 -22.31 1.60
C ARG A 296 -1.90 -21.56 2.32
N GLU A 297 -0.71 -22.14 2.38
CA GLU A 297 0.42 -21.60 3.14
C GLU A 297 0.95 -20.33 2.48
N GLU A 298 1.03 -20.31 1.15
CA GLU A 298 1.38 -19.15 0.33
C GLU A 298 0.38 -18.01 0.52
N TYR A 299 -0.92 -18.31 0.51
CA TYR A 299 -1.96 -17.30 0.71
C TYR A 299 -1.89 -16.71 2.12
N GLU A 300 -1.80 -17.56 3.14
CA GLU A 300 -1.66 -17.12 4.54
C GLU A 300 -0.37 -16.31 4.75
N LYS A 301 0.75 -16.74 4.16
CA LYS A 301 2.02 -15.99 4.20
C LYS A 301 1.91 -14.63 3.51
N LEU A 302 1.29 -14.57 2.33
CA LEU A 302 1.16 -13.36 1.54
C LEU A 302 0.29 -12.31 2.25
N MET A 303 -0.86 -12.77 2.73
CA MET A 303 -1.94 -11.92 3.26
C MET A 303 -1.75 -11.59 4.75
N GLY A 304 -1.04 -12.42 5.51
CA GLY A 304 -0.92 -12.26 6.96
C GLY A 304 -2.24 -12.61 7.67
N SER A 305 -2.57 -11.89 8.74
CA SER A 305 -3.77 -12.12 9.57
C SER A 305 -5.05 -11.55 8.93
N VAL A 306 -5.32 -11.85 7.67
CA VAL A 306 -6.60 -11.48 7.06
C VAL A 306 -7.70 -12.35 7.68
N PRO A 307 -8.86 -11.76 8.05
CA PRO A 307 -9.94 -12.53 8.64
C PRO A 307 -10.33 -13.72 7.76
N HIS A 308 -10.55 -14.87 8.39
CA HIS A 308 -10.83 -16.16 7.73
C HIS A 308 -12.06 -16.16 6.80
N TRP A 309 -12.86 -15.08 6.78
CA TRP A 309 -14.04 -14.92 5.94
C TRP A 309 -13.72 -14.35 4.54
N SER A 310 -12.55 -13.76 4.28
CA SER A 310 -12.17 -13.40 2.90
C SER A 310 -11.63 -14.65 2.19
N GLY A 311 -12.52 -15.41 1.55
CA GLY A 311 -12.14 -16.62 0.81
C GLY A 311 -11.18 -16.34 -0.34
N ALA A 312 -11.12 -15.11 -0.84
CA ALA A 312 -10.22 -14.57 -1.86
C ALA A 312 -10.15 -13.04 -1.69
N LEU A 313 -9.34 -12.38 -2.50
CA LEU A 313 -9.23 -10.92 -2.53
C LEU A 313 -9.08 -10.40 -3.95
N TYR A 314 -9.77 -9.30 -4.23
CA TYR A 314 -9.50 -8.41 -5.34
C TYR A 314 -8.76 -7.15 -4.89
N ASP A 315 -7.48 -7.04 -5.25
CA ASP A 315 -6.63 -5.85 -5.00
C ASP A 315 -6.13 -5.19 -6.28
N GLY A 316 -6.83 -5.45 -7.40
CA GLY A 316 -6.34 -5.24 -8.76
C GLY A 316 -5.94 -6.55 -9.43
N LYS A 317 -5.59 -7.58 -8.64
CA LYS A 317 -5.49 -8.98 -9.05
C LYS A 317 -6.55 -9.79 -8.29
N ILE A 318 -7.12 -10.82 -8.92
CA ILE A 318 -7.93 -11.81 -8.22
C ILE A 318 -6.97 -12.84 -7.60
N ARG A 319 -6.95 -12.93 -6.27
CA ARG A 319 -6.08 -13.86 -5.54
C ARG A 319 -6.91 -14.99 -4.96
N ILE A 320 -6.71 -16.21 -5.44
CA ILE A 320 -7.52 -17.37 -5.07
C ILE A 320 -6.65 -18.35 -4.29
N PRO A 321 -6.95 -18.64 -3.01
CA PRO A 321 -6.39 -19.78 -2.33
C PRO A 321 -7.03 -21.05 -2.90
N VAL A 322 -6.25 -21.81 -3.66
CA VAL A 322 -6.59 -23.17 -4.06
C VAL A 322 -6.17 -24.05 -2.90
N TYR A 323 -7.10 -24.32 -2.00
CA TYR A 323 -6.89 -25.34 -0.99
C TYR A 323 -6.62 -26.65 -1.73
N GLU A 324 -5.49 -27.30 -1.44
CA GLU A 324 -5.24 -28.69 -1.85
C GLU A 324 -6.42 -29.53 -1.37
N THR A 325 -7.41 -29.66 -2.24
CA THR A 325 -8.53 -30.55 -2.05
C THR A 325 -8.00 -31.86 -2.55
N SER A 326 -7.33 -32.58 -1.63
CA SER A 326 -7.06 -34.02 -1.70
C SER A 326 -7.60 -34.65 -2.97
N SER A 327 -6.81 -34.66 -4.05
CA SER A 327 -7.06 -35.40 -5.30
C SER A 327 -8.39 -35.18 -6.06
N ASP A 328 -9.35 -34.37 -5.62
CA ASP A 328 -10.71 -34.39 -6.15
C ASP A 328 -11.37 -33.01 -6.23
N ILE A 329 -11.03 -32.25 -7.28
CA ILE A 329 -11.92 -31.23 -7.90
C ILE A 329 -13.14 -31.94 -8.57
N THR A 330 -13.67 -32.96 -7.92
CA THR A 330 -14.87 -33.73 -8.23
C THR A 330 -15.87 -33.66 -7.08
N ASP A 331 -15.45 -33.21 -5.88
CA ASP A 331 -16.39 -32.81 -4.83
C ASP A 331 -17.18 -31.58 -5.30
N GLN A 332 -18.49 -31.77 -5.40
CA GLN A 332 -19.44 -30.74 -5.80
C GLN A 332 -19.37 -29.53 -4.85
N THR A 333 -19.10 -29.75 -3.57
CA THR A 333 -19.04 -28.68 -2.56
C THR A 333 -17.89 -27.73 -2.83
N THR A 334 -16.68 -28.26 -3.03
CA THR A 334 -15.48 -27.47 -3.38
C THR A 334 -15.68 -26.71 -4.69
N THR A 335 -16.23 -27.38 -5.69
CA THR A 335 -16.50 -26.76 -7.00
C THR A 335 -17.47 -25.58 -6.89
N VAL A 336 -18.55 -25.74 -6.11
CA VAL A 336 -19.52 -24.68 -5.86
C VAL A 336 -18.86 -23.52 -5.11
N ASN A 337 -18.10 -23.79 -4.05
CA ASN A 337 -17.42 -22.76 -3.27
C ASN A 337 -16.43 -21.95 -4.10
N LEU A 338 -15.65 -22.61 -4.97
CA LEU A 338 -14.73 -21.92 -5.87
C LEU A 338 -15.46 -21.05 -6.91
N ARG A 339 -16.56 -21.55 -7.49
CA ARG A 339 -17.38 -20.77 -8.45
C ARG A 339 -18.01 -19.55 -7.79
N LYS A 340 -18.54 -19.70 -6.57
CA LYS A 340 -19.06 -18.60 -5.75
C LYS A 340 -18.01 -17.51 -5.57
N LEU A 341 -16.82 -17.91 -5.14
CA LEU A 341 -15.70 -17.02 -4.89
C LEU A 341 -15.25 -16.28 -6.15
N ILE A 342 -15.14 -16.99 -7.27
CA ILE A 342 -14.78 -16.38 -8.56
C ILE A 342 -15.82 -15.34 -8.99
N HIS A 343 -17.12 -15.60 -8.81
CA HIS A 343 -18.16 -14.61 -9.13
C HIS A 343 -18.05 -13.39 -8.23
N HIS A 344 -17.83 -13.60 -6.93
CA HIS A 344 -17.64 -12.54 -5.96
C HIS A 344 -16.48 -11.62 -6.35
N GLU A 345 -15.27 -12.18 -6.47
CA GLU A 345 -14.06 -11.38 -6.72
C GLU A 345 -14.05 -10.72 -8.10
N LEU A 346 -14.56 -11.42 -9.13
CA LEU A 346 -14.63 -10.85 -10.47
C LEU A 346 -15.61 -9.67 -10.53
N THR A 347 -16.66 -9.67 -9.71
CA THR A 347 -17.62 -8.56 -9.65
C THR A 347 -16.94 -7.27 -9.20
N HIS A 348 -16.01 -7.33 -8.24
CA HIS A 348 -15.23 -6.16 -7.84
C HIS A 348 -14.45 -5.54 -9.00
N ALA A 349 -13.94 -6.34 -9.94
CA ALA A 349 -13.26 -5.81 -11.12
C ALA A 349 -14.21 -4.99 -12.01
N PHE A 350 -15.45 -5.45 -12.19
CA PHE A 350 -16.48 -4.74 -12.97
C PHE A 350 -16.94 -3.46 -12.26
N VAL A 351 -17.23 -3.56 -10.96
CA VAL A 351 -17.63 -2.42 -10.13
C VAL A 351 -16.53 -1.35 -10.14
N LEU A 352 -15.27 -1.75 -9.98
CA LEU A 352 -14.15 -0.83 -10.01
C LEU A 352 -13.99 -0.17 -11.39
N ASP A 353 -14.09 -0.92 -12.49
CA ASP A 353 -13.97 -0.33 -13.83
C ASP A 353 -15.08 0.67 -14.15
N LEU A 354 -16.32 0.40 -13.73
CA LEU A 354 -17.44 1.32 -13.93
C LEU A 354 -17.36 2.54 -12.99
N SER A 355 -17.11 2.30 -11.70
CA SER A 355 -17.15 3.33 -10.65
C SER A 355 -15.87 4.09 -10.40
N ARG A 356 -14.74 3.67 -11.01
CA ARG A 356 -13.44 4.32 -10.84
C ARG A 356 -13.08 4.51 -9.36
N ILE A 357 -13.15 3.42 -8.58
CA ILE A 357 -12.93 3.32 -7.11
C ILE A 357 -13.86 4.15 -6.22
N LYS A 358 -14.95 4.72 -6.76
CA LYS A 358 -15.88 5.59 -6.01
C LYS A 358 -17.16 4.88 -5.56
N CYS A 359 -17.27 3.57 -5.79
CA CYS A 359 -18.38 2.77 -5.26
C CYS A 359 -18.29 2.71 -3.72
N PRO A 360 -19.37 3.00 -2.97
CA PRO A 360 -19.37 2.80 -1.52
C PRO A 360 -19.24 1.30 -1.20
N VAL A 361 -18.61 1.00 -0.06
CA VAL A 361 -18.24 -0.37 0.33
C VAL A 361 -19.46 -1.29 0.33
N TRP A 362 -20.55 -0.92 0.99
CA TRP A 362 -21.77 -1.75 1.06
C TRP A 362 -22.30 -2.14 -0.33
N LEU A 363 -22.24 -1.23 -1.32
CA LEU A 363 -22.75 -1.53 -2.67
C LEU A 363 -21.79 -2.43 -3.44
N ASN A 364 -20.48 -2.19 -3.30
CA ASN A 364 -19.46 -3.04 -3.90
C ASN A 364 -19.59 -4.49 -3.40
N GLU A 365 -19.70 -4.68 -2.09
CA GLU A 365 -19.88 -5.99 -1.44
C GLU A 365 -21.25 -6.60 -1.75
N GLY A 366 -22.31 -5.80 -1.71
CA GLY A 366 -23.66 -6.25 -2.02
C GLY A 366 -23.82 -6.73 -3.46
N LEU A 367 -23.16 -6.10 -4.42
CA LEU A 367 -23.13 -6.56 -5.82
C LEU A 367 -22.33 -7.86 -5.96
N ALA A 368 -21.18 -7.97 -5.29
CA ALA A 368 -20.38 -9.20 -5.30
C ALA A 368 -21.16 -10.38 -4.70
N GLN A 369 -21.86 -10.18 -3.58
CA GLN A 369 -22.77 -11.16 -3.00
C GLN A 369 -23.97 -11.47 -3.89
N TYR A 370 -24.49 -10.49 -4.64
CA TYR A 370 -25.57 -10.71 -5.59
C TYR A 370 -25.17 -11.68 -6.71
N GLU A 371 -23.97 -11.50 -7.27
CA GLU A 371 -23.43 -12.40 -8.30
C GLU A 371 -23.06 -13.78 -7.72
N GLU A 372 -22.49 -13.82 -6.51
CA GLU A 372 -22.23 -15.07 -5.77
C GLU A 372 -23.51 -15.90 -5.55
N ASN A 373 -24.61 -15.24 -5.19
CA ASN A 373 -25.90 -15.85 -4.88
C ASN A 373 -26.51 -16.60 -6.09
N LYS A 374 -26.10 -16.28 -7.32
CA LYS A 374 -26.54 -17.00 -8.53
C LYS A 374 -25.97 -18.41 -8.64
N ILE A 375 -24.85 -18.67 -7.96
CA ILE A 375 -24.23 -19.99 -7.90
C ILE A 375 -24.86 -20.83 -6.78
N GLN A 376 -25.04 -20.23 -5.61
CA GLN A 376 -25.70 -20.87 -4.47
C GLN A 376 -26.36 -19.79 -3.60
N ALA A 377 -27.60 -20.03 -3.21
CA ALA A 377 -28.35 -19.10 -2.39
C ALA A 377 -27.64 -18.79 -1.06
N ILE A 378 -27.52 -17.51 -0.74
CA ILE A 378 -26.99 -17.02 0.53
C ILE A 378 -27.98 -17.36 1.65
N ASN A 379 -27.45 -17.83 2.78
CA ASN A 379 -28.24 -18.10 3.97
C ASN A 379 -28.59 -16.78 4.70
N LEU A 380 -29.88 -16.46 4.78
CA LEU A 380 -30.38 -15.21 5.35
C LEU A 380 -30.85 -15.33 6.82
N ASN A 381 -30.59 -16.45 7.49
CA ASN A 381 -31.10 -16.67 8.85
C ASN A 381 -30.64 -15.60 9.85
N ALA A 382 -29.37 -15.20 9.80
CA ALA A 382 -28.83 -14.17 10.68
C ALA A 382 -29.46 -12.78 10.40
N LEU A 383 -29.77 -12.48 9.14
CA LEU A 383 -30.51 -11.26 8.77
C LEU A 383 -31.94 -11.31 9.32
N THR A 384 -32.63 -12.45 9.15
CA THR A 384 -33.97 -12.66 9.70
C THR A 384 -34.00 -12.50 11.22
N ASP A 385 -32.99 -13.05 11.92
CA ASP A 385 -32.85 -12.87 13.36
C ASP A 385 -32.62 -11.40 13.74
N ALA A 386 -31.75 -10.69 13.01
CA ALA A 386 -31.47 -9.28 13.25
C ALA A 386 -32.69 -8.38 13.05
N ILE A 387 -33.53 -8.67 12.04
CA ILE A 387 -34.83 -8.00 11.84
C ILE A 387 -35.72 -8.22 13.08
N ARG A 388 -35.86 -9.48 13.52
CA ARG A 388 -36.69 -9.84 14.69
C ARG A 388 -36.22 -9.18 15.98
N THR A 389 -34.91 -9.06 16.17
CA THR A 389 -34.32 -8.45 17.39
C THR A 389 -34.08 -6.95 17.27
N LYS A 390 -34.44 -6.31 16.15
CA LYS A 390 -34.20 -4.89 15.86
C LYS A 390 -32.73 -4.50 16.03
N SER A 391 -31.84 -5.36 15.55
CA SER A 391 -30.39 -5.19 15.66
C SER A 391 -29.71 -5.07 14.30
N LEU A 392 -30.44 -4.58 13.29
CA LEU A 392 -29.89 -4.24 11.99
C LEU A 392 -28.83 -3.13 12.11
N VAL A 393 -27.85 -3.18 11.23
CA VAL A 393 -26.91 -2.10 10.98
C VAL A 393 -27.70 -0.90 10.44
N THR A 394 -27.39 0.29 10.93
CA THR A 394 -28.08 1.50 10.47
C THR A 394 -27.65 1.86 9.04
N ILE A 395 -28.49 2.60 8.30
CA ILE A 395 -28.12 3.06 6.95
C ILE A 395 -26.86 3.95 6.98
N ASP A 396 -26.70 4.77 8.03
CA ASP A 396 -25.51 5.60 8.19
C ASP A 396 -24.25 4.73 8.41
N GLU A 397 -24.34 3.66 9.19
CA GLU A 397 -23.24 2.70 9.36
C GLU A 397 -22.93 1.98 8.03
N LEU A 398 -23.94 1.52 7.28
CA LEU A 398 -23.74 0.91 5.96
C LEU A 398 -23.03 1.86 4.98
N MET A 399 -23.38 3.15 4.99
CA MET A 399 -22.84 4.14 4.06
C MET A 399 -21.44 4.62 4.41
N PHE A 400 -21.12 4.74 5.70
CA PHE A 400 -19.95 5.51 6.15
C PHE A 400 -18.98 4.75 7.05
N GLU A 401 -19.38 3.60 7.62
CA GLU A 401 -18.49 2.83 8.50
C GLU A 401 -17.46 2.04 7.68
N ASP A 402 -16.21 2.11 8.13
CA ASP A 402 -15.14 1.27 7.59
C ASP A 402 -15.22 -0.10 8.24
N ILE A 403 -16.00 -1.01 7.65
CA ILE A 403 -16.24 -2.34 8.19
C ILE A 403 -14.96 -3.14 8.39
N SER A 404 -13.88 -2.83 7.65
CA SER A 404 -12.57 -3.49 7.82
C SER A 404 -11.94 -3.26 9.19
N LYS A 405 -12.37 -2.22 9.92
CA LYS A 405 -11.88 -1.87 11.26
C LYS A 405 -12.74 -2.42 12.39
N THR A 406 -13.86 -3.09 12.07
CA THR A 406 -14.70 -3.66 13.12
C THR A 406 -14.02 -4.87 13.76
N ALA A 407 -14.00 -4.91 15.09
CA ALA A 407 -13.53 -6.10 15.82
C ALA A 407 -14.63 -7.18 15.94
N SER A 408 -15.87 -6.86 15.58
CA SER A 408 -17.02 -7.77 15.72
C SER A 408 -17.26 -8.53 14.43
N THR A 409 -16.93 -9.82 14.43
CA THR A 409 -17.24 -10.73 13.31
C THR A 409 -18.73 -10.77 13.00
N ASP A 410 -19.59 -10.75 14.04
CA ASP A 410 -21.04 -10.79 13.86
C ASP A 410 -21.56 -9.50 13.19
N LYS A 411 -21.02 -8.34 13.56
CA LYS A 411 -21.38 -7.06 12.92
C LYS A 411 -20.92 -7.04 11.46
N ALA A 412 -19.70 -7.51 11.17
CA ALA A 412 -19.20 -7.63 9.80
C ALA A 412 -20.08 -8.56 8.96
N PHE A 413 -20.42 -9.74 9.49
CA PHE A 413 -21.27 -10.69 8.80
C PHE A 413 -22.66 -10.11 8.51
N LEU A 414 -23.26 -9.42 9.47
CA LEU A 414 -24.56 -8.78 9.28
C LEU A 414 -24.49 -7.63 8.27
N PHE A 415 -23.43 -6.80 8.28
CA PHE A 415 -23.19 -5.77 7.28
C PHE A 415 -23.22 -6.32 5.86
N TYR A 416 -22.57 -7.47 5.62
CA TYR A 416 -22.57 -8.11 4.32
C TYR A 416 -23.98 -8.57 3.92
N LEU A 417 -24.70 -9.26 4.81
CA LEU A 417 -26.05 -9.72 4.53
C LEU A 417 -27.04 -8.57 4.24
N GLU A 418 -26.92 -7.46 4.97
CA GLU A 418 -27.73 -6.26 4.72
C GLU A 418 -27.37 -5.60 3.39
N SER A 419 -26.07 -5.53 3.08
CA SER A 419 -25.57 -5.04 1.79
C SER A 419 -26.14 -5.85 0.61
N PHE A 420 -26.13 -7.18 0.72
CA PHE A 420 -26.75 -8.06 -0.26
C PHE A 420 -28.27 -7.89 -0.33
N SER A 421 -28.96 -7.79 0.81
CA SER A 421 -30.41 -7.61 0.86
C SER A 421 -30.84 -6.31 0.16
N LEU A 422 -30.20 -5.20 0.51
CA LEU A 422 -30.49 -3.89 -0.10
C LEU A 422 -30.16 -3.88 -1.59
N THR A 423 -29.03 -4.47 -2.00
CA THR A 423 -28.64 -4.57 -3.41
C THR A 423 -29.61 -5.45 -4.21
N SER A 424 -30.04 -6.58 -3.64
CA SER A 424 -31.04 -7.45 -4.26
C SER A 424 -32.38 -6.73 -4.42
N TYR A 425 -32.77 -5.94 -3.44
CA TYR A 425 -33.97 -5.11 -3.49
C TYR A 425 -33.84 -4.03 -4.59
N LEU A 426 -32.68 -3.37 -4.72
CA LEU A 426 -32.39 -2.43 -5.81
C LEU A 426 -32.55 -3.04 -7.20
N ILE A 427 -31.90 -4.19 -7.42
CA ILE A 427 -31.87 -4.85 -8.73
C ILE A 427 -33.26 -5.37 -9.10
N SER A 428 -34.01 -5.94 -8.16
CA SER A 428 -35.35 -6.47 -8.42
C SER A 428 -36.37 -5.38 -8.81
N HIS A 429 -36.23 -4.16 -8.30
CA HIS A 429 -37.18 -3.07 -8.56
C HIS A 429 -36.78 -2.16 -9.73
N SER A 430 -35.48 -2.10 -10.08
CA SER A 430 -34.97 -1.09 -11.03
C SER A 430 -34.11 -1.69 -12.16
N ARG A 431 -33.89 -3.01 -12.16
CA ARG A 431 -33.03 -3.77 -13.09
C ARG A 431 -31.56 -3.33 -13.07
N PHE A 432 -30.69 -4.15 -13.66
CA PHE A 432 -29.26 -3.88 -13.74
C PHE A 432 -28.87 -2.63 -14.55
N TYR A 433 -29.73 -2.18 -15.46
CA TYR A 433 -29.47 -0.98 -16.26
C TYR A 433 -29.24 0.25 -15.37
N ASN A 434 -30.14 0.49 -14.41
CA ASN A 434 -30.03 1.61 -13.47
C ASN A 434 -28.80 1.45 -12.56
N MET A 435 -28.45 0.22 -12.19
CA MET A 435 -27.24 -0.06 -11.41
C MET A 435 -25.98 0.33 -12.17
N LYS A 436 -25.90 0.00 -13.47
CA LYS A 436 -24.79 0.42 -14.33
C LYS A 436 -24.70 1.94 -14.42
N GLU A 437 -25.82 2.64 -14.62
CA GLU A 437 -25.85 4.10 -14.67
C GLU A 437 -25.37 4.71 -13.35
N LEU A 438 -25.80 4.18 -12.20
CA LEU A 438 -25.30 4.60 -10.88
C LEU A 438 -23.77 4.48 -10.82
N LEU A 439 -23.21 3.32 -11.16
CA LEU A 439 -21.76 3.12 -11.10
C LEU A 439 -21.01 4.06 -12.06
N ILE A 440 -21.53 4.30 -13.26
CA ILE A 440 -20.93 5.24 -14.22
C ILE A 440 -20.94 6.69 -13.68
N GLU A 441 -22.02 7.12 -13.05
CA GLU A 441 -22.13 8.46 -12.45
C GLU A 441 -21.18 8.62 -11.25
N LEU A 442 -21.04 7.59 -10.42
CA LEU A 442 -20.00 7.54 -9.39
C LEU A 442 -18.61 7.70 -10.03
N GLY A 443 -18.33 6.98 -11.12
CA GLY A 443 -17.08 7.10 -11.88
C GLY A 443 -16.76 8.53 -12.33
N LYS A 444 -17.78 9.31 -12.71
CA LYS A 444 -17.66 10.73 -13.09
C LYS A 444 -17.34 11.65 -11.90
N GLY A 445 -17.46 11.16 -10.67
CA GLY A 445 -17.21 11.93 -9.44
C GLY A 445 -18.45 12.56 -8.83
N THR A 446 -19.64 12.21 -9.30
CA THR A 446 -20.90 12.60 -8.64
C THR A 446 -21.00 11.96 -7.27
N THR A 447 -21.56 12.66 -6.29
CA THR A 447 -21.76 12.09 -4.95
C THR A 447 -22.75 10.93 -5.02
N PHE A 448 -22.66 9.99 -4.07
CA PHE A 448 -23.52 8.80 -4.10
C PHE A 448 -25.01 9.14 -4.11
N LEU A 449 -25.45 10.08 -3.26
CA LEU A 449 -26.87 10.43 -3.17
C LEU A 449 -27.40 11.06 -4.47
N GLU A 450 -26.62 11.96 -5.09
CA GLU A 450 -26.98 12.58 -6.38
C GLU A 450 -26.96 11.55 -7.52
N ALA A 451 -25.95 10.69 -7.56
CA ALA A 451 -25.83 9.63 -8.57
C ALA A 451 -26.99 8.63 -8.46
N PHE A 452 -27.38 8.29 -7.23
CA PHE A 452 -28.54 7.46 -6.96
C PHE A 452 -29.83 8.11 -7.46
N GLU A 453 -30.09 9.36 -7.08
CA GLU A 453 -31.30 10.05 -7.51
C GLU A 453 -31.38 10.19 -9.04
N LYS A 454 -30.26 10.45 -9.70
CA LYS A 454 -30.17 10.49 -11.16
C LYS A 454 -30.46 9.14 -11.81
N ALA A 455 -29.92 8.05 -11.26
CA ALA A 455 -30.08 6.72 -11.82
C ALA A 455 -31.45 6.11 -11.53
N PHE A 456 -32.06 6.39 -10.38
CA PHE A 456 -33.30 5.75 -9.92
C PHE A 456 -34.52 6.66 -9.94
N GLY A 457 -34.36 7.97 -10.15
CA GLY A 457 -35.44 8.95 -10.22
C GLY A 457 -36.13 9.20 -8.87
N ARG A 458 -35.48 8.86 -7.76
CA ARG A 458 -35.99 8.97 -6.39
C ARG A 458 -34.85 9.07 -5.39
N THR A 459 -35.13 9.57 -4.19
CA THR A 459 -34.09 9.69 -3.17
C THR A 459 -33.69 8.32 -2.60
N PHE A 460 -32.42 8.18 -2.21
CA PHE A 460 -31.92 6.98 -1.53
C PHE A 460 -32.65 6.75 -0.20
N LYS A 461 -32.98 7.82 0.52
CA LYS A 461 -33.72 7.76 1.78
C LYS A 461 -35.07 7.07 1.60
N ASP A 462 -35.89 7.55 0.66
CA ASP A 462 -37.21 6.96 0.40
C ASP A 462 -37.08 5.49 0.01
N PHE A 463 -36.05 5.16 -0.78
CA PHE A 463 -35.78 3.79 -1.21
C PHE A 463 -35.44 2.88 -0.03
N THR A 464 -34.53 3.30 0.85
CA THR A 464 -34.15 2.53 2.05
C THR A 464 -35.31 2.36 3.04
N SER A 465 -36.20 3.35 3.16
CA SER A 465 -37.40 3.22 4.00
C SER A 465 -38.37 2.17 3.46
N GLU A 466 -38.55 2.09 2.13
CA GLU A 466 -39.37 1.04 1.51
C GLU A 466 -38.75 -0.36 1.66
N TRP A 467 -37.43 -0.45 1.49
CA TRP A 467 -36.70 -1.71 1.74
C TRP A 467 -36.86 -2.20 3.18
N GLN A 468 -36.73 -1.30 4.16
CA GLN A 468 -36.94 -1.64 5.58
C GLN A 468 -38.38 -2.14 5.82
N LEU A 469 -39.38 -1.49 5.22
CA LEU A 469 -40.77 -1.93 5.34
C LEU A 469 -41.02 -3.30 4.67
N ASP A 470 -40.38 -3.57 3.53
CA ASP A 470 -40.44 -4.87 2.84
C ASP A 470 -39.82 -5.97 3.71
N LEU A 471 -38.68 -5.71 4.37
CA LEU A 471 -38.05 -6.65 5.30
C LEU A 471 -38.98 -7.02 6.47
N GLU A 472 -39.66 -6.04 7.06
CA GLU A 472 -40.63 -6.27 8.14
C GLU A 472 -41.85 -7.05 7.65
N THR A 473 -42.35 -6.74 6.45
CA THR A 473 -43.55 -7.39 5.89
C THR A 473 -43.32 -8.86 5.57
N ARG A 474 -42.15 -9.21 5.03
CA ARG A 474 -41.76 -10.61 4.73
C ARG A 474 -41.60 -11.48 5.97
N GLN A 475 -41.41 -10.88 7.15
CA GLN A 475 -41.38 -11.62 8.41
C GLN A 475 -42.79 -12.11 8.83
N HIS A 476 -43.83 -11.41 8.39
CA HIS A 476 -45.22 -11.67 8.79
C HIS A 476 -46.02 -12.50 7.79
N ALA A 477 -45.45 -12.76 6.60
CA ALA A 477 -45.99 -13.64 5.56
C ALA A 477 -45.38 -15.04 5.67
#